data_AF-F5S505-F1
#
_entry.id   AF-F5S505-F1
#
_cell.length_a   1.000
_cell.length_b   1.000
_cell.length_c   1.000
_cell.angle_alpha   90.00
_cell.angle_beta   90.00
_cell.angle_gamma   90.00
#
_symmetry.space_group_name_H-M   'P 1'
#
loop_
_entity.id
_entity.type
_entity.pdbx_description
1 polymer ?
#
loop_
_entity_poly.entity_id
_entity_poly.type
_entity_poly.pdbx_seq_one_letter_code
_entity_poly.pdbx_strand_id
1 'polypeptide(L)'
;MQQFWQRHKLSPKKQIICDYPQAIIDLCAAGTGLAIVPKHSAELAQAQGKPIAMIPEYEQSLPLSFIYLDEYSEDPALVLLRDHVTQVWQV
;
A
#
# COMPACT_ATOMS: atom_id res chain seq x y z
N MET A 1 -9.20 -2.11 5.35
CA MET A 1 -9.04 -0.89 6.16
C MET A 1 -9.86 -0.89 7.45
N GLN A 2 -11.19 -1.09 7.45
CA GLN A 2 -11.99 -1.12 8.70
C GLN A 2 -11.43 -2.09 9.76
N GLN A 3 -10.96 -3.26 9.33
CA GLN A 3 -10.41 -4.27 10.23
C GLN A 3 -9.13 -3.81 10.96
N PHE A 4 -8.32 -2.93 10.36
CA PHE A 4 -7.11 -2.42 11.01
C PHE A 4 -7.48 -1.55 12.21
N TRP A 5 -8.32 -0.54 12.01
CA TRP A 5 -8.74 0.37 13.08
C TRP A 5 -9.43 -0.39 14.20
N GLN A 6 -10.33 -1.32 13.85
CA GLN A 6 -11.00 -2.18 14.82
C GLN A 6 -10.03 -3.05 15.60
N ARG A 7 -9.06 -3.69 14.93
CA ARG A 7 -8.03 -4.52 15.58
C ARG A 7 -7.21 -3.74 16.60
N HIS A 8 -6.95 -2.46 16.33
CA HIS A 8 -6.21 -1.57 17.22
C HIS A 8 -7.11 -0.74 18.16
N LYS A 9 -8.43 -1.01 18.21
CA LYS A 9 -9.41 -0.27 19.03
C LYS A 9 -9.41 1.25 18.76
N LEU A 10 -9.09 1.63 17.53
CA LEU A 10 -9.10 3.00 17.05
C LEU A 10 -10.46 3.29 16.40
N SER A 11 -11.07 4.41 16.78
CA SER A 11 -12.36 4.87 16.23
C SER A 11 -12.21 6.30 15.70
N PRO A 12 -11.72 6.48 14.45
CA PRO A 12 -11.53 7.81 13.87
C PRO A 12 -12.85 8.56 13.78
N LYS A 13 -12.93 9.77 14.36
CA LYS A 13 -14.14 10.60 14.37
C LYS A 13 -14.44 11.27 13.01
N LYS A 14 -13.40 11.48 12.20
CA LYS A 14 -13.47 12.05 10.85
C LYS A 14 -12.62 11.17 9.93
N GLN A 15 -13.14 10.86 8.76
CA GLN A 15 -12.46 10.06 7.75
C GLN A 15 -12.49 10.82 6.44
N ILE A 16 -11.33 10.89 5.78
CA ILE A 16 -11.19 11.42 4.43
C ILE A 16 -10.94 10.23 3.53
N ILE A 17 -11.73 10.10 2.45
CA ILE A 17 -11.53 9.09 1.44
C ILE A 17 -10.64 9.71 0.36
N CYS A 18 -9.52 9.05 0.08
CA CYS A 18 -8.57 9.48 -0.94
C CYS A 18 -7.90 8.21 -1.49
N ASP A 19 -7.84 8.11 -2.82
CA ASP A 19 -7.39 6.89 -3.49
C ASP A 19 -5.92 6.93 -3.91
N TYR A 20 -5.28 8.09 -3.83
CA TYR A 20 -3.91 8.27 -4.31
C TYR A 20 -2.92 8.43 -3.14
N PRO A 21 -1.94 7.51 -2.98
CA PRO A 21 -0.99 7.53 -1.87
C PRO A 21 -0.28 8.85 -1.65
N GLN A 22 0.12 9.53 -2.73
CA GLN A 22 0.79 10.84 -2.64
C GLN A 22 -0.11 11.89 -1.99
N ALA A 23 -1.38 11.96 -2.39
CA ALA A 23 -2.33 12.94 -1.85
C ALA A 23 -2.63 12.66 -0.38
N ILE A 24 -2.72 11.39 0.02
CA ILE A 24 -2.83 10.99 1.44
C ILE A 24 -1.62 11.50 2.23
N ILE A 25 -0.41 11.30 1.70
CA ILE A 25 0.82 11.77 2.33
C ILE A 25 0.84 13.29 2.45
N ASP A 26 0.41 14.02 1.41
CA ASP A 26 0.33 15.48 1.43
C ASP A 26 -0.64 16.00 2.49
N LEU A 27 -1.79 15.34 2.67
CA LEU A 27 -2.73 15.65 3.74
C LEU A 27 -2.12 15.44 5.13
N CYS A 28 -1.38 14.33 5.32
CA CYS A 28 -0.66 14.07 6.57
C CYS A 28 0.44 15.11 6.82
N ALA A 29 1.23 15.45 5.80
CA ALA A 29 2.27 16.48 5.87
C ALA A 29 1.70 17.87 6.19
N ALA A 30 0.47 18.17 5.74
CA ALA A 30 -0.27 19.38 6.09
C ALA A 30 -0.89 19.35 7.50
N GLY A 31 -0.69 18.28 8.28
CA GLY A 31 -1.20 18.15 9.64
C GLY A 31 -2.67 17.74 9.74
N THR A 32 -3.26 17.23 8.66
CA THR A 32 -4.69 16.84 8.63
C THR A 32 -4.99 15.62 9.51
N GLY A 33 -4.00 14.74 9.72
CA GLY A 33 -4.13 13.58 10.58
C GLY A 33 -3.15 12.46 10.26
N LEU A 34 -3.58 11.23 10.57
CA LEU A 34 -2.84 9.99 10.37
C LEU A 34 -3.48 9.13 9.28
N ALA A 35 -2.66 8.38 8.56
CA ALA A 35 -3.12 7.52 7.47
C ALA A 35 -2.29 6.23 7.39
N ILE A 36 -2.87 5.23 6.73
CA ILE A 36 -2.19 3.99 6.36
C ILE A 36 -1.94 4.08 4.85
N VAL A 37 -0.68 3.94 4.46
CA VAL A 37 -0.24 4.00 3.06
C VAL A 37 0.73 2.85 2.77
N PRO A 38 0.98 2.50 1.50
CA PRO A 38 2.03 1.55 1.16
C PRO A 38 3.39 2.00 1.71
N LYS A 39 4.11 1.09 2.36
CA LYS A 39 5.38 1.37 3.04
C LYS A 39 6.39 2.08 2.14
N HIS A 40 6.61 1.57 0.93
CA HIS A 40 7.53 2.18 -0.05
C HIS A 40 7.16 3.64 -0.39
N SER A 41 5.87 4.01 -0.36
CA SER A 41 5.44 5.39 -0.61
C SER A 41 5.79 6.31 0.56
N ALA A 42 5.62 5.84 1.80
CA ALA A 42 6.01 6.60 2.99
C ALA A 42 7.53 6.76 3.09
N GLU A 43 8.29 5.70 2.81
CA GLU A 43 9.75 5.72 2.80
C GLU A 43 10.29 6.71 1.77
N LEU A 44 9.73 6.71 0.55
CA LEU A 44 10.08 7.69 -0.49
C LEU A 44 9.79 9.13 -0.04
N ALA A 45 8.63 9.37 0.59
CA ALA A 45 8.27 10.69 1.09
C ALA A 45 9.21 11.16 2.21
N GLN A 46 9.63 10.29 3.12
CA GLN A 46 10.66 10.61 4.12
C GLN A 46 12.00 10.90 3.48
N ALA A 47 12.43 10.11 2.49
CA ALA A 47 13.67 10.35 1.74
C ALA A 47 13.65 11.70 0.99
N GLN A 48 12.46 12.16 0.57
CA GLN A 48 12.24 13.48 -0.03
C GLN A 48 12.13 14.62 1.00
N GLY A 49 12.27 14.34 2.30
CA GLY A 49 12.21 15.34 3.36
C GLY A 49 10.80 15.85 3.67
N LYS A 50 9.75 15.12 3.29
CA LYS A 50 8.38 15.52 3.69
C LYS A 50 8.24 15.46 5.22
N PRO A 51 7.50 16.41 5.83
CA PRO A 51 7.33 16.48 7.28
C PRO A 51 6.31 15.43 7.77
N ILE A 52 6.65 14.16 7.61
CA ILE A 52 5.86 13.02 8.08
C ILE A 52 6.71 12.12 8.96
N ALA A 53 6.06 11.47 9.93
CA ALA A 53 6.66 10.43 10.74
C ALA A 53 5.95 9.10 10.47
N MET A 54 6.73 8.03 10.31
CA MET A 54 6.21 6.66 10.25
C MET A 54 6.13 6.09 11.67
N ILE A 55 5.09 5.31 11.93
CA ILE A 55 4.88 4.62 13.21
C ILE A 55 5.04 3.10 12.96
N PRO A 56 6.23 2.52 13.16
CA PRO A 56 6.57 1.18 12.68
C PRO A 56 5.82 0.04 13.38
N GLU A 57 5.25 0.28 14.57
CA GLU A 57 4.48 -0.71 15.33
C GLU A 57 3.14 -1.07 14.66
N TYR A 58 2.75 -0.32 13.63
CA TYR A 58 1.45 -0.37 12.98
C TYR A 58 1.60 -0.73 11.49
N GLU A 59 2.02 -1.96 11.23
CA GLU A 59 2.14 -2.51 9.88
C GLU A 59 1.10 -3.62 9.62
N GLN A 60 0.60 -3.67 8.39
CA GLN A 60 -0.24 -4.76 7.90
C GLN A 60 0.28 -5.23 6.55
N SER A 61 0.68 -6.50 6.47
CA SER A 61 0.97 -7.15 5.19
C SER A 61 -0.35 -7.48 4.48
N LEU A 62 -0.41 -7.16 3.20
CA LEU A 62 -1.51 -7.54 2.32
C LEU A 62 -0.95 -8.50 1.27
N PRO A 63 -1.58 -9.67 1.04
CA PRO A 63 -1.15 -10.54 -0.04
C PRO A 63 -1.37 -9.83 -1.38
N LEU A 64 -0.35 -9.86 -2.23
CA LEU A 64 -0.46 -9.45 -3.62
C LEU A 64 -0.72 -10.69 -4.47
N SER A 65 -1.59 -10.56 -5.46
CA SER A 65 -1.92 -11.63 -6.38
C SER A 65 -1.67 -11.18 -7.82
N PHE A 66 -1.02 -12.03 -8.61
CA PHE A 66 -0.94 -11.87 -10.06
C PHE A 66 -2.14 -12.58 -10.68
N ILE A 67 -3.11 -11.82 -11.20
CA ILE A 67 -4.41 -12.35 -11.65
C ILE A 67 -4.50 -12.26 -13.16
N TYR A 68 -4.90 -13.37 -13.80
CA TYR A 68 -5.13 -13.46 -15.23
C TYR A 68 -6.30 -14.39 -15.56
N LEU A 69 -6.85 -14.26 -16.77
CA LEU A 69 -7.91 -15.17 -17.24
C LEU A 69 -7.29 -16.50 -17.67
N ASP A 70 -7.96 -17.59 -17.31
CA ASP A 70 -7.49 -18.97 -17.54
C ASP A 70 -7.22 -19.27 -19.02
N GLU A 71 -8.00 -18.65 -19.92
CA GLU A 71 -7.82 -18.76 -21.38
C GLU A 71 -6.45 -18.29 -21.89
N TYR A 72 -5.73 -17.46 -21.13
CA TYR A 72 -4.37 -16.99 -21.46
C TYR A 72 -3.27 -17.76 -20.72
N SER A 73 -3.59 -18.87 -20.04
CA SER A 73 -2.60 -19.65 -19.27
C SER A 73 -1.42 -20.16 -20.09
N GLU A 74 -1.63 -20.41 -21.39
CA GLU A 74 -0.60 -20.86 -22.34
C GLU A 74 -0.02 -19.71 -23.20
N ASP A 75 -0.48 -18.46 -23.01
CA ASP A 75 0.05 -17.31 -23.75
C ASP A 75 1.54 -17.09 -23.38
N PRO A 76 2.48 -17.11 -24.36
CA PRO A 76 3.90 -16.97 -24.08
C PRO A 76 4.29 -15.66 -23.40
N ALA A 77 3.60 -14.55 -23.71
CA ALA A 77 3.86 -13.27 -23.08
C ALA A 77 3.37 -13.27 -21.63
N LEU A 78 2.23 -13.91 -21.36
CA LEU A 78 1.72 -14.07 -20.00
C LEU A 78 2.63 -14.95 -19.14
N VAL A 79 3.10 -16.08 -19.69
CA VAL A 79 4.05 -16.97 -19.02
C VAL A 79 5.32 -16.21 -18.66
N LEU A 80 5.89 -15.45 -19.60
CA LEU A 80 7.07 -14.63 -19.35
C LEU A 80 6.86 -13.61 -18.22
N LEU A 81 5.71 -12.92 -18.22
CA LEU A 81 5.36 -11.96 -17.17
C LEU A 81 5.21 -12.63 -15.81
N ARG A 82 4.47 -13.75 -15.75
CA ARG A 82 4.27 -14.53 -14.53
C ARG A 82 5.60 -14.99 -13.96
N ASP A 83 6.46 -15.58 -14.78
CA ASP A 83 7.76 -16.11 -14.35
C ASP A 83 8.66 -14.98 -13.82
N HIS A 84 8.61 -13.79 -14.45
CA HIS A 84 9.35 -12.63 -13.96
C HIS A 84 8.79 -12.09 -12.64
N VAL A 85 7.46 -12.03 -12.48
CA VAL A 85 6.82 -11.62 -11.22
C VAL A 85 7.18 -12.59 -10.09
N THR A 86 7.10 -13.90 -10.32
CA THR A 86 7.56 -14.96 -9.42
C THR A 86 9.01 -14.73 -8.99
N GLN A 87 9.91 -14.45 -9.94
CA GLN A 87 11.31 -14.17 -9.65
C GLN A 87 11.51 -12.92 -8.78
N VAL A 88 10.85 -11.81 -9.11
CA VAL A 88 11.02 -10.52 -8.40
C VAL A 88 10.37 -10.56 -7.02
N TRP A 89 9.19 -11.18 -6.90
CA TRP A 89 8.45 -11.28 -5.65
C TRP A 89 8.94 -12.42 -4.76
N GLN A 90 9.78 -13.31 -5.28
CA GLN A 90 10.34 -14.47 -4.57
C GLN A 90 9.25 -15.42 -4.04
N VAL A 91 8.24 -15.68 -4.88
CA VAL A 91 7.07 -16.54 -4.59
C VAL A 91 6.97 -17.70 -5.55
#